data_AF-A0A3M2ST92-F1
#
_entry.id   AF-A0A3M2ST92-F1
#
_cell.length_a   1.000
_cell.length_b   1.000
_cell.length_c   1.000
_cell.angle_alpha   90.00
_cell.angle_beta   90.00
_cell.angle_gamma   90.00
#
_symmetry.space_group_name_H-M   'P 1'
#
loop_
_entity.id
_entity.type
_entity.pdbx_description
1 polymer ?
#
loop_
_entity_poly.entity_id
_entity_poly.type
_entity_poly.pdbx_seq_one_letter_code
_entity_poly.pdbx_strand_id
1 'polypeptide(L)'
;MKPVSRASGRSAVASMAYRAGERLTNERDGITHDYTAKQGVEHAQIVLPESDAGTIGVNADWARDRSELWNAAEFAEKRKDARVAREFEVALPHELSAEQRLEAVREFAQELANRYGAAVDFAIHAPHEASDVRNHHAH
;
A
#
# COMPACT_ATOMS: atom_id res chain seq x y z
N MET A 1 -8.32 5.50 -9.13
CA MET A 1 -7.44 4.32 -9.30
C MET A 1 -6.36 4.63 -10.32
N LYS A 2 -5.08 4.46 -9.97
CA LYS A 2 -3.91 4.79 -10.82
C LYS A 2 -2.96 3.59 -10.89
N PRO A 3 -2.44 3.17 -12.06
CA PRO A 3 -1.45 2.10 -12.11
C PRO A 3 -0.08 2.58 -11.63
N VAL A 4 0.65 1.71 -10.93
CA VAL A 4 2.10 1.86 -10.71
C VAL A 4 2.80 1.13 -11.85
N SER A 5 3.38 1.87 -12.79
CA SER A 5 3.97 1.30 -13.99
C SER A 5 5.42 1.75 -14.20
N ARG A 6 6.26 0.81 -14.60
CA ARG A 6 7.67 1.05 -14.94
C ARG A 6 7.83 1.99 -16.13
N ALA A 7 6.89 1.99 -17.08
CA ALA A 7 6.91 2.91 -18.22
C ALA A 7 6.82 4.39 -17.78
N SER A 8 6.24 4.65 -16.60
CA SER A 8 6.17 5.98 -15.99
C SER A 8 7.34 6.28 -15.03
N GLY A 9 8.37 5.42 -14.99
CA GLY A 9 9.49 5.55 -14.06
C GLY A 9 9.15 5.24 -12.60
N ARG A 10 7.97 4.68 -12.32
CA ARG A 10 7.54 4.31 -10.96
C ARG A 10 7.92 2.86 -10.65
N SER A 11 8.28 2.59 -9.40
CA SER A 11 8.33 1.25 -8.81
C SER A 11 7.29 1.12 -7.70
N ALA A 12 6.87 -0.11 -7.43
CA ALA A 12 5.97 -0.43 -6.32
C ALA A 12 6.67 -0.23 -4.97
N VAL A 13 7.96 -0.61 -4.88
CA VAL A 13 8.79 -0.38 -3.68
C VAL A 13 8.91 1.11 -3.34
N ALA A 14 9.29 1.96 -4.31
CA ALA A 14 9.40 3.41 -4.07
C ALA A 14 8.04 4.02 -3.69
N SER A 15 6.99 3.56 -4.38
CA SER A 15 5.62 3.97 -4.13
C SER A 15 5.24 3.66 -2.68
N MET A 16 5.46 2.44 -2.22
CA MET A 16 5.01 2.08 -0.88
C MET A 16 5.91 2.65 0.22
N ALA A 17 7.22 2.73 0.01
CA ALA A 17 8.13 3.41 0.94
C ALA A 17 7.65 4.84 1.21
N TYR A 18 7.26 5.57 0.17
CA TYR A 18 6.73 6.94 0.31
C TYR A 18 5.41 7.00 1.08
N ARG A 19 4.47 6.08 0.82
CA ARG A 19 3.16 6.07 1.47
C ARG A 19 3.26 5.64 2.93
N ALA A 20 4.03 4.61 3.23
CA ALA A 20 4.20 4.10 4.59
C ALA A 20 5.17 4.94 5.44
N GLY A 21 5.95 5.86 4.82
CA GLY A 21 6.98 6.60 5.55
C GLY A 21 8.15 5.71 5.98
N GLU A 22 8.50 4.73 5.15
CA GLU A 22 9.50 3.71 5.47
C GLU A 22 10.75 3.82 4.59
N ARG A 23 11.80 3.11 5.01
CA ARG A 23 13.02 2.94 4.22
C ARG A 23 13.04 1.56 3.59
N LEU A 24 12.84 1.49 2.28
CA LEU A 24 12.85 0.23 1.53
C LEU A 24 13.85 0.28 0.38
N THR A 25 14.50 -0.85 0.10
CA THR A 25 15.37 -1.00 -1.07
C THR A 25 14.64 -1.77 -2.15
N ASN A 26 14.62 -1.20 -3.36
CA ASN A 26 14.19 -1.92 -4.55
C ASN A 26 15.36 -2.77 -5.05
N GLU A 27 15.32 -4.06 -4.78
CA GLU A 27 16.41 -5.00 -5.07
C GLU A 27 16.64 -5.17 -6.57
N ARG A 28 15.64 -4.89 -7.40
CA ARG A 28 15.76 -4.98 -8.86
C ARG A 28 16.74 -3.96 -9.44
N ASP A 29 16.76 -2.73 -8.91
CA ASP A 29 17.62 -1.65 -9.40
C ASP A 29 18.63 -1.14 -8.35
N GLY A 30 18.59 -1.68 -7.13
CA GLY A 30 19.50 -1.36 -6.05
C GLY A 30 19.24 -0.01 -5.37
N ILE A 31 18.14 0.67 -5.70
CA ILE A 31 17.86 2.01 -5.16
C ILE A 31 17.13 1.88 -3.81
N THR A 32 17.69 2.53 -2.79
CA THR A 32 17.02 2.70 -1.49
C THR A 32 16.19 3.98 -1.49
N HIS A 33 14.93 3.83 -1.10
CA HIS A 33 13.98 4.91 -0.90
C HIS A 33 13.76 5.11 0.60
N ASP A 34 14.30 6.20 1.16
CA ASP A 34 14.20 6.51 2.58
C ASP A 34 13.22 7.66 2.81
N TYR A 35 12.03 7.32 3.31
CA TYR A 35 11.00 8.27 3.68
C TYR A 35 10.71 8.27 5.19
N THR A 36 11.65 7.82 6.01
CA THR A 36 11.50 7.77 7.48
C THR A 36 11.30 9.15 8.12
N ALA A 37 11.71 10.22 7.44
CA ALA A 37 11.46 11.60 7.88
C ALA A 37 10.03 12.09 7.57
N LYS A 38 9.23 11.34 6.80
CA LYS A 38 7.88 11.74 6.40
C LYS A 38 6.98 11.83 7.63
N GLN A 39 6.27 12.95 7.72
CA GLN A 39 5.28 13.20 8.76
C GLN A 39 3.87 12.92 8.25
N GLY A 40 2.93 12.75 9.18
CA GLY A 40 1.51 12.62 8.89
C GLY A 40 1.06 11.22 8.45
N VAL A 41 1.90 10.19 8.56
CA VAL A 41 1.45 8.80 8.42
C VAL A 41 0.85 8.36 9.77
N GLU A 42 -0.47 8.19 9.82
CA GLU A 42 -1.20 7.77 11.03
C GLU A 42 -1.16 6.25 11.22
N HIS A 43 -1.18 5.49 10.12
CA HIS A 43 -1.14 4.03 10.13
C HIS A 43 -0.61 3.49 8.80
N ALA A 44 0.05 2.33 8.81
CA ALA A 44 0.37 1.57 7.61
C ALA A 44 0.28 0.07 7.90
N GLN A 45 -0.34 -0.70 7.02
CA GLN A 45 -0.59 -2.13 7.23
C GLN A 45 -0.77 -2.88 5.93
N ILE A 46 -0.33 -4.14 5.93
CA ILE A 46 -0.61 -5.10 4.86
C ILE A 46 -1.72 -6.05 5.30
N VAL A 47 -2.70 -6.20 4.41
CA VAL A 47 -3.83 -7.13 4.52
C VAL A 47 -3.67 -8.20 3.45
N LEU A 48 -3.81 -9.45 3.87
CA LEU A 48 -3.76 -10.62 2.99
C LEU A 48 -5.17 -11.22 2.88
N PRO A 49 -5.47 -11.95 1.78
CA PRO A 49 -6.73 -12.68 1.68
C PRO A 49 -6.90 -13.65 2.85
N GLU A 50 -8.11 -13.76 3.37
CA GLU A 50 -8.46 -14.76 4.38
C GLU A 50 -8.41 -16.17 3.78
N SER A 51 -8.11 -17.15 4.63
CA SER A 51 -7.87 -18.53 4.21
C SER A 51 -9.11 -19.22 3.61
N ASP A 52 -10.30 -18.75 3.96
CA ASP A 52 -11.60 -19.25 3.51
C ASP A 52 -12.22 -18.41 2.37
N ALA A 53 -11.54 -17.36 1.89
CA ALA A 53 -12.03 -16.46 0.83
C ALA A 53 -12.16 -17.11 -0.57
N GLY A 54 -11.97 -18.43 -0.71
CA GLY A 54 -12.16 -19.17 -1.96
C GLY A 54 -11.07 -18.95 -3.02
N THR A 55 -10.20 -17.97 -2.85
CA THR A 55 -8.91 -17.88 -3.54
C THR A 55 -7.95 -18.88 -2.92
N ILE A 56 -7.50 -19.87 -3.71
CA ILE A 56 -6.60 -20.97 -3.31
C ILE A 56 -5.67 -20.51 -2.19
N GLY A 57 -5.81 -21.12 -1.01
CA GLY A 57 -5.19 -20.75 0.26
C GLY A 57 -3.73 -20.35 0.12
N VAL A 58 -3.49 -19.06 -0.08
CA VAL A 58 -2.15 -18.51 -0.12
C VAL A 58 -1.76 -18.26 1.33
N ASN A 59 -1.13 -19.25 1.97
CA ASN A 59 -0.36 -18.96 3.18
C ASN A 59 0.91 -18.20 2.74
N ALA A 60 0.75 -16.88 2.61
CA ALA A 60 1.83 -15.95 2.27
C ALA A 60 2.15 -15.05 3.48
N ASP A 61 2.30 -15.62 4.68
CA ASP A 61 2.64 -14.82 5.86
C ASP A 61 3.93 -14.00 5.67
N TRP A 62 4.85 -14.46 4.82
CA TRP A 62 6.03 -13.70 4.38
C TRP A 62 5.67 -12.35 3.75
N ALA A 63 4.52 -12.25 3.08
CA ALA A 63 4.06 -11.03 2.42
C ALA A 63 3.52 -9.98 3.40
N ARG A 64 3.48 -10.27 4.71
CA ARG A 64 3.24 -9.26 5.75
C ARG A 64 4.47 -8.37 5.98
N ASP A 65 5.64 -8.79 5.51
CA ASP A 65 6.79 -7.90 5.39
C ASP A 65 6.68 -7.11 4.08
N ARG A 66 6.73 -5.78 4.22
CA ARG A 66 6.55 -4.85 3.10
C ARG A 66 7.69 -4.90 2.09
N SER A 67 8.91 -5.11 2.56
CA SER A 67 10.08 -5.22 1.67
C SER A 67 9.96 -6.50 0.84
N GLU A 68 9.65 -7.62 1.48
CA GLU A 68 9.46 -8.92 0.83
C GLU A 68 8.32 -8.87 -0.19
N LEU A 69 7.14 -8.36 0.19
CA LEU A 69 5.98 -8.25 -0.69
C LEU A 69 6.29 -7.47 -1.97
N TRP A 70 6.79 -6.24 -1.84
CA TRP A 70 6.94 -5.38 -3.00
C TRP A 70 8.16 -5.73 -3.86
N ASN A 71 9.23 -6.28 -3.28
CA ASN A 71 10.31 -6.85 -4.08
C ASN A 71 9.86 -8.11 -4.83
N ALA A 72 9.09 -9.01 -4.20
CA ALA A 72 8.52 -10.16 -4.89
C ALA A 72 7.62 -9.74 -6.06
N ALA A 73 6.78 -8.71 -5.88
CA ALA A 73 5.95 -8.16 -6.95
C ALA A 73 6.80 -7.55 -8.08
N GLU A 74 7.86 -6.81 -7.76
CA GLU A 74 8.78 -6.29 -8.77
C GLU A 74 9.50 -7.42 -9.52
N PHE A 75 9.96 -8.48 -8.86
CA PHE A 75 10.65 -9.59 -9.54
C PHE A 75 9.71 -10.47 -10.37
N ALA A 76 8.45 -10.65 -9.95
CA ALA A 76 7.47 -11.43 -10.70
C ALA A 76 7.18 -10.81 -12.09
N GLU A 77 7.22 -9.48 -12.18
CA GLU A 77 6.98 -8.76 -13.42
C GLU A 77 8.24 -8.66 -14.30
N LYS A 78 8.19 -9.24 -15.51
CA LYS A 78 9.36 -9.34 -16.41
C LYS A 78 9.47 -8.21 -17.42
N ARG A 79 8.38 -7.51 -17.71
CA ARG A 79 8.35 -6.49 -18.77
C ARG A 79 8.82 -5.13 -18.27
N LYS A 80 9.50 -4.38 -19.14
CA LYS A 80 9.93 -2.99 -18.86
C LYS A 80 8.77 -2.01 -18.69
N ASP A 81 7.58 -2.36 -19.15
CA ASP A 81 6.35 -1.56 -19.08
C ASP A 81 5.29 -2.17 -18.16
N ALA A 82 5.69 -3.13 -17.32
CA ALA A 82 4.79 -3.82 -16.39
C ALA A 82 4.02 -2.85 -15.48
N ARG A 83 2.80 -3.26 -15.12
CA ARG A 83 1.95 -2.59 -14.13
C ARG A 83 1.99 -3.40 -12.85
N VAL A 84 2.96 -3.09 -12.00
CA VAL A 84 3.32 -3.89 -10.83
C VAL A 84 2.26 -3.78 -9.73
N ALA A 85 1.62 -2.62 -9.60
CA ALA A 85 0.59 -2.39 -8.61
C ALA A 85 -0.54 -1.49 -9.14
N ARG A 86 -1.63 -1.44 -8.38
CA ARG A 86 -2.75 -0.52 -8.59
C ARG A 86 -2.97 0.25 -7.30
N GLU A 87 -3.03 1.56 -7.43
CA GLU A 87 -3.24 2.47 -6.32
C GLU A 87 -4.69 2.95 -6.31
N PHE A 88 -5.26 2.95 -5.11
CA PHE A 88 -6.47 3.69 -4.78
C PHE A 88 -6.06 4.87 -3.90
N GLU A 89 -6.88 5.91 -3.90
CA GLU A 89 -6.70 7.06 -3.03
C GLU A 89 -8.12 7.41 -2.60
N VAL A 90 -8.37 7.32 -1.31
CA VAL A 90 -9.71 7.35 -0.74
C VAL A 90 -9.76 8.42 0.34
N ALA A 91 -10.66 9.40 0.18
CA ALA A 91 -10.93 10.37 1.22
C ALA A 91 -11.69 9.69 2.37
N LEU A 92 -11.27 9.95 3.60
CA LEU A 92 -11.88 9.39 4.80
C LEU A 92 -12.72 10.47 5.50
N PRO A 93 -13.94 10.17 5.96
CA PRO A 93 -14.76 11.16 6.66
C PRO A 93 -14.03 11.69 7.90
N HIS A 94 -13.91 13.02 7.99
CA HIS A 94 -13.24 13.71 9.09
C HIS A 94 -14.00 13.61 10.42
N GLU A 95 -15.29 13.31 10.37
CA GLU A 95 -16.17 13.11 11.51
C GLU A 95 -15.86 11.82 12.27
N LEU A 96 -15.22 10.85 11.61
CA LEU A 96 -14.79 9.60 12.24
C LEU A 96 -13.60 9.84 13.18
N SER A 97 -13.49 9.05 14.24
CA SER A 97 -12.26 8.98 15.02
C SER A 97 -11.13 8.32 14.20
N ALA A 98 -9.88 8.47 14.64
CA ALA A 98 -8.75 7.78 14.02
C ALA A 98 -8.94 6.25 14.01
N GLU A 99 -9.50 5.69 15.08
CA GLU A 99 -9.82 4.27 15.20
C GLU A 99 -10.91 3.84 14.21
N GLN A 100 -11.98 4.63 14.09
CA GLN A 100 -13.05 4.34 13.12
C GLN A 100 -12.57 4.45 11.67
N ARG A 101 -11.69 5.41 11.36
CA ARG A 101 -11.05 5.51 10.04
C ARG A 101 -10.19 4.29 9.75
N LEU A 102 -9.41 3.84 10.74
CA LEU A 102 -8.57 2.65 10.60
C LEU A 102 -9.41 1.40 10.34
N GLU A 103 -10.49 1.21 11.08
CA GLU A 103 -11.37 0.05 10.89
C GLU A 103 -12.04 0.08 9.53
N ALA A 104 -12.58 1.23 9.10
CA ALA A 104 -13.18 1.37 7.78
C ALA A 104 -12.18 1.05 6.64
N VAL A 105 -10.92 1.47 6.76
CA VAL A 105 -9.88 1.15 5.75
C VAL A 105 -9.49 -0.32 5.80
N ARG A 106 -9.41 -0.94 6.98
CA ARG A 106 -9.13 -2.37 7.13
C ARG A 106 -10.22 -3.22 6.51
N GLU A 107 -11.48 -2.93 6.80
CA GLU A 107 -12.63 -3.63 6.21
C GLU A 107 -12.58 -3.52 4.68
N PHE A 108 -12.41 -2.31 4.15
CA PHE A 108 -12.29 -2.09 2.71
C PHE A 108 -11.10 -2.84 2.08
N ALA A 109 -9.93 -2.82 2.73
CA ALA A 109 -8.75 -3.54 2.28
C ALA A 109 -8.96 -5.06 2.30
N GLN A 110 -9.62 -5.59 3.34
CA GLN A 110 -9.94 -7.01 3.44
C GLN A 110 -10.93 -7.44 2.35
N GLU A 111 -11.97 -6.65 2.07
CA GLU A 111 -12.89 -6.92 0.97
C GLU A 111 -12.15 -6.97 -0.39
N LEU A 112 -11.24 -6.04 -0.65
CA LEU A 112 -10.41 -6.05 -1.85
C LEU A 112 -9.50 -7.29 -1.90
N ALA A 113 -8.83 -7.61 -0.79
CA ALA A 113 -7.92 -8.75 -0.70
C ALA A 113 -8.66 -10.05 -0.97
N ASN A 114 -9.78 -10.28 -0.30
CA ASN A 114 -10.61 -11.48 -0.46
C ASN A 114 -11.20 -11.57 -1.87
N ARG A 115 -11.74 -10.48 -2.39
CA ARG A 115 -12.40 -10.46 -3.71
C ARG A 115 -11.43 -10.73 -4.86
N TYR A 116 -10.21 -10.22 -4.77
CA TYR A 116 -9.24 -10.27 -5.87
C TYR A 116 -8.10 -11.27 -5.64
N GLY A 117 -8.00 -11.89 -4.46
CA GLY A 117 -6.91 -12.79 -4.11
C GLY A 117 -5.56 -12.10 -4.11
N ALA A 118 -5.50 -10.84 -3.70
CA ALA A 118 -4.30 -10.01 -3.76
C ALA A 118 -3.94 -9.45 -2.38
N ALA A 119 -2.65 -9.24 -2.12
CA ALA A 119 -2.23 -8.44 -0.98
C ALA A 119 -2.63 -6.97 -1.20
N VAL A 120 -3.09 -6.32 -0.12
CA VAL A 120 -3.41 -4.89 -0.10
C VAL A 120 -2.54 -4.24 0.98
N ASP A 121 -1.67 -3.32 0.58
CA ASP A 121 -0.88 -2.51 1.50
C ASP A 121 -1.46 -1.11 1.49
N PHE A 122 -1.83 -0.60 2.66
CA PHE A 122 -2.44 0.71 2.79
C PHE A 122 -1.68 1.58 3.77
N ALA A 123 -1.80 2.89 3.59
CA ALA A 123 -1.36 3.88 4.57
C ALA A 123 -2.41 4.98 4.76
N ILE A 124 -2.72 5.32 6.01
CA ILE A 124 -3.64 6.39 6.38
C ILE A 124 -2.83 7.63 6.70
N HIS A 125 -3.16 8.75 6.05
CA HIS A 125 -2.47 10.02 6.21
C HIS A 125 -3.37 11.05 6.88
N ALA A 126 -2.80 11.77 7.83
CA ALA A 126 -3.35 12.97 8.40
C ALA A 126 -3.32 14.12 7.38
N PRO A 127 -4.22 15.11 7.53
CA PRO A 127 -4.14 16.36 6.80
C PRO A 127 -2.75 17.00 6.90
N HIS A 128 -2.23 17.49 5.79
CA HIS A 128 -1.02 18.30 5.78
C HIS A 128 -1.33 19.70 6.33
N GLU A 129 -0.40 20.33 7.05
CA GLU A 129 -0.61 21.65 7.68
C GLU A 129 -1.03 22.75 6.68
N ALA A 130 -0.52 22.65 5.44
CA ALA A 130 -0.84 23.54 4.33
C ALA A 130 -2.12 23.16 3.54
N SER A 131 -2.86 22.14 3.98
CA SER A 131 -4.07 21.64 3.31
C SER A 131 -5.31 21.78 4.20
N ASP A 132 -6.49 21.46 3.65
CA ASP A 132 -7.71 21.42 4.46
C ASP A 132 -7.53 20.41 5.60
N VAL A 133 -7.69 20.88 6.84
CA VAL A 133 -7.54 20.09 8.09
C VAL A 133 -8.51 18.92 8.19
N ARG A 134 -9.46 18.78 7.26
CA ARG A 134 -10.40 17.68 7.20
C ARG A 134 -9.94 16.56 6.26
N ASN A 135 -8.87 16.77 5.49
CA ASN A 135 -8.43 15.86 4.43
C ASN A 135 -7.64 14.64 4.96
N HIS A 136 -8.29 13.81 5.78
CA HIS A 136 -7.80 12.46 6.05
C HIS A 136 -8.00 11.61 4.80
N HIS A 137 -6.98 10.84 4.43
CA HIS A 137 -7.04 9.98 3.25
C HIS A 137 -6.24 8.70 3.46
N ALA A 138 -6.62 7.66 2.73
CA ALA A 138 -5.84 6.43 2.62
C ALA A 138 -5.34 6.26 1.19
N HIS A 139 -4.13 5.74 1.07
CA HIS A 139 -3.60 5.17 -0.18
C HIS A 139 -3.64 3.64 -0.13
#